data_AF-A0A349Z2J9-F1
#
_entry.id   AF-A0A349Z2J9-F1
#
_cell.length_a   1.000
_cell.length_b   1.000
_cell.length_c   1.000
_cell.angle_alpha   90.00
_cell.angle_beta   90.00
_cell.angle_gamma   90.00
#
_symmetry.space_group_name_H-M   'P 1'
#
loop_
_entity.id
_entity.type
_entity.pdbx_description
1 polymer ?
#
loop_
_entity_poly.entity_id
_entity_poly.type
_entity_poly.pdbx_seq_one_letter_code
_entity_poly.pdbx_strand_id
1 'polypeptide(L)'
;MVCAVVLCNPNQPCHNKVKRNSYIQSLRPSFPARREPDFQGESAVLFKKPLSSPRGPAVMDMLQSVSGIILALFMWAHMFMVSSILLGNDAMYWVTKMFEGEPIFGKGYPILVSLFALFILSLVVLHAFLAMRKFPATHRQYRTLHNHLGGIRHTDSYLWYVQVFTGFALFFLASVHLYQLIMHPADIGPYASSDRVWTGRMWPLYLMLLFVVELHGGIGLYRVLVKWGWFMGKDPKIGRKRLTIAKWVLTLFFLVLGSLTLAAYMKVGYEHQDSAGERYQPAEYSQLHSASQGEND
;
A
#
# COMPACT_ATOMS: atom_id res chain seq x y z
N MET A 1 -19.86 15.58 26.04
CA MET A 1 -20.93 16.58 26.18
C MET A 1 -22.17 15.97 25.58
N VAL A 2 -23.08 15.52 26.43
CA VAL A 2 -24.29 14.78 26.08
C VAL A 2 -25.35 15.80 25.69
N CYS A 3 -25.83 15.79 24.45
CA CYS A 3 -27.00 16.57 24.07
C CYS A 3 -28.21 15.64 24.17
N ALA A 4 -29.02 15.88 25.19
CA ALA A 4 -30.21 15.12 25.51
C ALA A 4 -31.23 15.21 24.37
N VAL A 5 -31.75 14.05 23.99
CA VAL A 5 -32.93 13.86 23.17
C VAL A 5 -34.13 14.34 23.96
N VAL A 6 -34.75 15.45 23.56
CA VAL A 6 -36.07 15.83 24.07
C VAL A 6 -37.10 15.08 23.22
N LEU A 7 -37.65 14.02 23.80
CA LEU A 7 -38.84 13.33 23.31
C LEU A 7 -40.05 14.24 23.55
N CYS A 8 -40.61 14.83 22.49
CA CYS A 8 -41.94 15.44 22.57
C CYS A 8 -43.01 14.35 22.46
N ASN A 9 -43.84 14.26 23.49
CA ASN A 9 -45.03 13.40 23.56
C ASN A 9 -46.15 13.99 22.67
N PRO A 10 -46.74 13.22 21.74
CA PRO A 10 -47.67 13.74 20.72
C PRO A 10 -49.10 14.06 21.20
N ASN A 11 -49.44 13.96 22.50
CA ASN A 11 -50.84 14.08 22.96
C ASN A 11 -51.14 15.21 23.96
N GLN A 12 -50.49 16.38 23.86
CA GLN A 12 -50.93 17.57 24.62
C GLN A 12 -51.00 18.86 23.77
N PRO A 13 -52.15 19.56 23.73
CA PRO A 13 -52.27 20.85 23.07
C PRO A 13 -51.75 21.99 23.97
N CYS A 14 -50.67 22.65 23.54
CA CYS A 14 -50.14 23.86 24.20
C CYS A 14 -50.99 25.09 23.85
N HIS A 15 -51.93 25.46 24.73
CA HIS A 15 -52.54 26.79 24.73
C HIS A 15 -51.59 27.79 25.39
N ASN A 16 -51.00 28.72 24.64
CA ASN A 16 -50.34 29.88 25.21
C ASN A 16 -50.74 31.16 24.43
N LYS A 17 -51.68 31.92 24.99
CA LYS A 17 -52.06 33.25 24.50
C LYS A 17 -50.97 34.25 24.89
N VAL A 18 -50.02 34.49 23.99
CA VAL A 18 -49.11 35.64 24.12
C VAL A 18 -49.82 36.89 23.59
N LYS A 19 -50.16 37.82 24.50
CA LYS A 19 -50.61 39.17 24.14
C LYS A 19 -49.48 39.87 23.38
N ARG A 20 -49.69 40.15 22.09
CA ARG A 20 -48.74 40.89 21.25
C ARG A 20 -48.80 42.37 21.59
N ASN A 21 -47.66 42.92 22.00
CA ASN A 21 -47.47 44.35 22.27
C ASN A 21 -47.38 45.12 20.94
N SER A 22 -48.20 46.15 20.77
CA SER A 22 -48.47 46.87 19.51
C SER A 22 -47.32 47.78 19.02
N TYR A 23 -46.21 47.86 19.75
CA TYR A 23 -45.09 48.76 19.41
C TYR A 23 -44.00 48.16 18.50
N ILE A 24 -44.00 46.85 18.23
CA ILE A 24 -42.94 46.17 17.42
C ILE A 24 -43.37 45.96 15.95
N GLN A 25 -44.44 46.60 15.49
CA GLN A 25 -44.97 46.38 14.13
C GLN A 25 -44.46 47.40 13.08
N SER A 26 -43.72 48.44 13.49
CA SER A 26 -43.28 49.53 12.60
C SER A 26 -41.91 49.36 11.93
N LEU A 27 -41.22 48.23 12.10
CA LEU A 27 -39.89 47.99 11.52
C LEU A 27 -39.81 46.71 10.67
N ARG A 28 -40.82 46.45 9.81
CA ARG A 28 -40.68 45.44 8.75
C ARG A 28 -40.39 46.11 7.41
N PRO A 29 -39.25 45.80 6.75
CA PRO A 29 -39.08 46.18 5.36
C PRO A 29 -40.07 45.42 4.48
N SER A 30 -40.73 46.14 3.57
CA SER A 30 -41.61 45.60 2.55
C SER A 30 -40.79 44.90 1.46
N PHE A 31 -40.73 43.57 1.51
CA PHE A 31 -40.26 42.78 0.37
C PHE A 31 -41.39 42.68 -0.68
N PRO A 32 -41.13 42.97 -1.97
CA PRO A 32 -42.14 42.75 -3.01
C PRO A 32 -42.39 41.24 -3.18
N ALA A 33 -43.67 40.87 -3.33
CA ALA A 33 -44.10 39.49 -3.56
C ALA A 33 -43.46 38.95 -4.85
N ARG A 34 -42.69 37.87 -4.73
CA ARG A 34 -42.12 37.14 -5.86
C ARG A 34 -43.25 36.39 -6.56
N ARG A 35 -43.43 36.66 -7.85
CA ARG A 35 -44.40 35.97 -8.73
C ARG A 35 -43.95 34.51 -8.89
N GLU A 36 -44.78 33.54 -8.49
CA GLU A 36 -44.50 32.12 -8.76
C GLU A 36 -44.74 31.81 -10.25
N PRO A 37 -43.82 31.13 -10.94
CA PRO A 37 -44.08 30.67 -12.30
C PRO A 37 -44.97 29.43 -12.29
N ASP A 38 -46.10 29.52 -13.01
CA ASP A 38 -46.97 28.39 -13.32
C ASP A 38 -46.21 27.39 -14.19
N PHE A 39 -45.98 26.19 -13.67
CA PHE A 39 -45.24 25.13 -14.35
C PHE A 39 -46.20 23.98 -14.69
N GLN A 40 -47.12 24.25 -15.61
CA GLN A 40 -47.98 23.21 -16.19
C GLN A 40 -47.22 22.42 -17.26
N GLY A 41 -47.07 21.12 -16.99
CA GLY A 41 -47.36 20.08 -17.98
C GLY A 41 -46.35 19.87 -19.10
N GLU A 42 -45.13 19.41 -18.79
CA GLU A 42 -44.34 18.57 -19.74
C GLU A 42 -43.20 17.80 -19.05
N SER A 43 -42.73 18.25 -17.89
CA SER A 43 -41.54 17.66 -17.24
C SER A 43 -41.78 16.38 -16.43
N ALA A 44 -43.03 15.93 -16.30
CA ALA A 44 -43.37 14.73 -15.53
C ALA A 44 -43.05 13.42 -16.26
N VAL A 45 -42.76 13.45 -17.56
CA VAL A 45 -42.53 12.23 -18.37
C VAL A 45 -41.06 11.78 -18.39
N LEU A 46 -40.12 12.64 -17.96
CA LEU A 46 -38.67 12.35 -18.02
C LEU A 46 -38.10 11.67 -16.77
N PHE A 47 -38.93 11.37 -15.76
CA PHE A 47 -38.48 10.79 -14.48
C PHE A 47 -38.87 9.31 -14.29
N LYS A 48 -38.93 8.54 -15.39
CA LYS A 48 -39.27 7.11 -15.35
C LYS A 48 -38.20 6.20 -15.97
N LYS A 49 -36.93 6.53 -15.74
CA LYS A 49 -35.85 5.53 -15.75
C LYS A 49 -35.24 5.53 -14.36
N PRO A 50 -35.27 4.42 -13.60
CA PRO A 50 -34.39 4.32 -12.45
C PRO A 50 -32.98 4.47 -13.00
N LEU A 51 -32.31 5.58 -12.69
CA LEU A 51 -30.88 5.72 -12.94
C LEU A 51 -30.22 4.66 -12.08
N SER A 52 -29.96 3.48 -12.64
CA SER A 52 -29.11 2.50 -12.00
C SER A 52 -27.78 3.21 -11.77
N SER A 53 -27.40 3.37 -10.50
CA SER A 53 -26.13 4.00 -10.16
C SER A 53 -25.02 3.27 -10.94
N PRO A 54 -24.17 3.98 -11.69
CA PRO A 54 -23.09 3.33 -12.42
C PRO A 54 -22.27 2.49 -11.43
N ARG A 55 -22.10 1.19 -11.69
CA ARG A 55 -21.32 0.31 -10.81
C ARG A 55 -19.82 0.60 -10.85
N GLY A 56 -19.36 1.42 -11.81
CA GLY A 56 -17.96 1.76 -12.05
C GLY A 56 -17.19 2.22 -10.80
N PRO A 57 -17.67 3.20 -10.03
CA PRO A 57 -16.99 3.65 -8.80
C PRO A 57 -16.78 2.53 -7.77
N ALA A 58 -17.79 1.68 -7.56
CA ALA A 58 -17.70 0.55 -6.63
C ALA A 58 -16.67 -0.48 -7.10
N VAL A 59 -16.68 -0.81 -8.41
CA VAL A 59 -15.70 -1.73 -9.01
C VAL A 59 -14.28 -1.18 -8.87
N MET A 60 -14.06 0.10 -9.18
CA MET A 60 -12.73 0.71 -9.06
C MET A 60 -12.21 0.73 -7.61
N ASP A 61 -13.09 0.93 -6.62
CA ASP A 61 -12.70 0.93 -5.21
C ASP A 61 -12.43 -0.48 -4.66
N MET A 62 -13.14 -1.49 -5.19
CA MET A 62 -12.84 -2.90 -4.96
C MET A 62 -11.49 -3.30 -5.58
N LEU A 63 -11.27 -3.02 -6.87
CA LEU A 63 -10.02 -3.33 -7.57
C LEU A 63 -8.81 -2.65 -6.91
N GLN A 64 -8.96 -1.41 -6.43
CA GLN A 64 -7.90 -0.73 -5.70
C GLN A 64 -7.54 -1.46 -4.40
N SER A 65 -8.56 -1.97 -3.68
CA SER A 65 -8.36 -2.69 -2.42
C SER A 65 -7.72 -4.07 -2.66
N VAL A 66 -8.22 -4.81 -3.66
CA VAL A 66 -7.73 -6.15 -4.02
C VAL A 66 -6.29 -6.09 -4.53
N SER A 67 -5.98 -5.19 -5.46
CA SER A 67 -4.61 -5.00 -5.94
C SER A 67 -3.64 -4.64 -4.81
N GLY A 68 -4.06 -3.77 -3.87
CA GLY A 68 -3.25 -3.42 -2.71
C GLY A 68 -2.99 -4.59 -1.76
N ILE A 69 -3.99 -5.45 -1.53
CA ILE A 69 -3.80 -6.67 -0.72
C ILE A 69 -2.84 -7.63 -1.41
N ILE A 70 -3.01 -7.89 -2.70
CA ILE A 70 -2.13 -8.79 -3.46
C ILE A 70 -0.68 -8.28 -3.40
N LEU A 71 -0.46 -6.99 -3.60
CA LEU A 71 0.87 -6.39 -3.51
C LEU A 71 1.45 -6.46 -2.08
N ALA A 72 0.65 -6.23 -1.04
CA ALA A 72 1.12 -6.34 0.34
C ALA A 72 1.54 -7.78 0.70
N LEU A 73 0.75 -8.78 0.30
CA LEU A 73 1.08 -10.20 0.50
C LEU A 73 2.31 -10.61 -0.31
N PHE A 74 2.41 -10.14 -1.56
CA PHE A 74 3.61 -10.31 -2.37
C PHE A 74 4.85 -9.73 -1.67
N MET A 75 4.76 -8.53 -1.11
CA MET A 75 5.88 -7.92 -0.39
C MET A 75 6.31 -8.74 0.83
N TRP A 76 5.37 -9.30 1.60
CA TRP A 76 5.73 -10.18 2.72
C TRP A 76 6.43 -11.45 2.26
N ALA A 77 5.89 -12.13 1.23
CA ALA A 77 6.55 -13.28 0.64
C ALA A 77 7.95 -12.90 0.11
N HIS A 78 8.07 -11.78 -0.58
CA HIS A 78 9.32 -11.23 -1.08
C HIS A 78 10.35 -11.03 0.04
N MET A 79 9.96 -10.42 1.16
CA MET A 79 10.85 -10.22 2.31
C MET A 79 11.36 -11.55 2.88
N PHE A 80 10.53 -12.60 2.95
CA PHE A 80 10.99 -13.91 3.40
C PHE A 80 11.94 -14.59 2.40
N MET A 81 11.64 -14.49 1.11
CA MET A 81 12.44 -15.15 0.07
C MET A 81 13.81 -14.49 -0.09
N VAL A 82 13.85 -13.16 -0.07
CA VAL A 82 15.10 -12.38 -0.15
C VAL A 82 15.92 -12.47 1.15
N SER A 83 15.27 -12.67 2.31
CA SER A 83 15.98 -12.87 3.59
C SER A 83 16.57 -14.27 3.78
N SER A 84 16.36 -15.20 2.85
CA SER A 84 17.00 -16.52 2.88
C SER A 84 18.54 -16.45 2.92
N ILE A 85 19.14 -15.35 2.45
CA ILE A 85 20.57 -15.07 2.57
C ILE A 85 21.06 -15.06 4.04
N LEU A 86 20.19 -14.75 5.00
CA LEU A 86 20.52 -14.81 6.43
C LEU A 86 20.77 -16.23 6.92
N LEU A 87 20.25 -17.24 6.21
CA LEU A 87 20.50 -18.66 6.47
C LEU A 87 21.76 -19.18 5.76
N GLY A 88 22.35 -18.37 4.88
CA GLY A 88 23.55 -18.70 4.11
C GLY A 88 23.37 -18.53 2.60
N ASN A 89 24.50 -18.54 1.88
CA ASN A 89 24.53 -18.38 0.42
C ASN A 89 23.82 -19.53 -0.30
N ASP A 90 23.98 -20.77 0.18
CA ASP A 90 23.29 -21.95 -0.38
C ASP A 90 21.77 -21.86 -0.27
N ALA A 91 21.25 -21.31 0.83
CA ALA A 91 19.81 -21.13 1.01
C ALA A 91 19.23 -20.11 0.01
N MET A 92 19.92 -18.97 -0.17
CA MET A 92 19.53 -17.99 -1.20
C MET A 92 19.64 -18.56 -2.61
N TYR A 93 20.70 -19.32 -2.88
CA TYR A 93 20.89 -19.98 -4.17
C TYR A 93 19.74 -20.96 -4.48
N TRP A 94 19.35 -21.79 -3.51
CA TRP A 94 18.22 -22.71 -3.64
C TRP A 94 16.91 -21.97 -3.94
N VAL A 95 16.64 -20.87 -3.22
CA VAL A 95 15.44 -20.04 -3.47
C VAL A 95 15.47 -19.46 -4.89
N THR A 96 16.62 -18.96 -5.36
CA THR A 96 16.76 -18.49 -6.74
C THR A 96 16.41 -19.60 -7.74
N LYS A 97 16.98 -20.80 -7.57
CA LYS A 97 16.76 -21.92 -8.50
C LYS A 97 15.33 -22.43 -8.49
N MET A 98 14.66 -22.36 -7.34
CA MET A 98 13.22 -22.61 -7.24
C MET A 98 12.42 -21.63 -8.13
N PHE A 99 12.76 -20.34 -8.14
CA PHE A 99 12.09 -19.33 -8.98
C PHE A 99 12.43 -19.45 -10.48
N GLU A 100 13.60 -19.99 -10.80
CA GLU A 100 13.98 -20.35 -12.17
C GLU A 100 13.32 -21.67 -12.64
N GLY A 101 12.56 -22.35 -11.78
CA GLY A 101 11.84 -23.58 -12.10
C GLY A 101 12.73 -24.83 -12.17
N GLU A 102 13.97 -24.76 -11.69
CA GLU A 102 14.93 -25.86 -11.75
C GLU A 102 14.41 -27.17 -11.11
N PRO A 103 13.71 -27.16 -9.95
CA PRO A 103 13.16 -28.38 -9.36
C PRO A 103 12.13 -29.12 -10.23
N ILE A 104 11.51 -28.43 -11.19
CA ILE A 104 10.46 -28.98 -12.06
C ILE A 104 11.04 -29.35 -13.43
N PHE A 105 11.91 -28.50 -13.98
CA PHE A 105 12.42 -28.63 -15.35
C PHE A 105 13.83 -29.23 -15.45
N GLY A 106 14.51 -29.46 -14.32
CA GLY A 106 15.89 -29.97 -14.27
C GLY A 106 16.95 -28.96 -14.70
N LYS A 107 16.56 -27.75 -15.11
CA LYS A 107 17.45 -26.63 -15.42
C LYS A 107 16.75 -25.31 -15.10
N GLY A 108 17.53 -24.31 -14.67
CA GLY A 108 17.03 -22.98 -14.37
C GLY A 108 16.73 -22.16 -15.63
N TYR A 109 15.56 -21.53 -15.67
CA TYR A 109 15.14 -20.57 -16.69
C TYR A 109 14.92 -19.18 -16.09
N PRO A 110 15.93 -18.29 -16.13
CA PRO A 110 15.82 -16.93 -15.60
C PRO A 110 14.65 -16.11 -16.19
N ILE A 111 14.24 -16.39 -17.44
CA ILE A 111 13.12 -15.71 -18.09
C ILE A 111 11.79 -15.81 -17.30
N LEU A 112 11.61 -16.88 -16.50
CA LEU A 112 10.43 -17.02 -15.63
C LEU A 112 10.38 -15.90 -14.59
N VAL A 113 11.53 -15.48 -14.07
CA VAL A 113 11.64 -14.38 -13.12
C VAL A 113 11.30 -13.05 -13.78
N SER A 114 11.75 -12.81 -15.02
CA SER A 114 11.37 -11.59 -15.78
C SER A 114 9.87 -11.52 -16.04
N LEU A 115 9.24 -12.63 -16.45
CA LEU A 115 7.79 -12.68 -16.69
C LEU A 115 7.00 -12.42 -15.41
N PHE A 116 7.45 -13.00 -14.29
CA PHE A 116 6.84 -12.75 -12.99
C PHE A 116 7.03 -11.29 -12.54
N ALA A 117 8.23 -10.72 -12.69
CA ALA A 117 8.49 -9.32 -12.38
C ALA A 117 7.65 -8.37 -13.25
N LEU A 118 7.42 -8.69 -14.53
CA LEU A 118 6.54 -7.93 -15.42
C LEU A 118 5.07 -8.00 -15.00
N PHE A 119 4.61 -9.17 -14.53
CA PHE A 119 3.28 -9.32 -13.94
C PHE A 119 3.12 -8.45 -12.68
N ILE A 120 4.11 -8.47 -11.78
CA ILE A 120 4.11 -7.60 -10.59
C ILE A 120 4.12 -6.12 -10.99
N LEU A 121 4.93 -5.73 -11.99
CA LEU A 121 4.93 -4.35 -12.49
C LEU A 121 3.55 -3.94 -13.00
N SER A 122 2.85 -4.82 -13.72
CA SER A 122 1.47 -4.56 -14.19
C SER A 122 0.48 -4.38 -13.03
N LEU A 123 0.61 -5.17 -11.96
CA LEU A 123 -0.17 -4.99 -10.74
C LEU A 123 0.15 -3.66 -10.02
N VAL A 124 1.42 -3.27 -9.95
CA VAL A 124 1.85 -1.97 -9.39
C VAL A 124 1.27 -0.82 -10.20
N VAL A 125 1.35 -0.87 -11.54
CA VAL A 125 0.79 0.15 -12.42
C VAL A 125 -0.73 0.25 -12.27
N LEU A 126 -1.44 -0.89 -12.25
CA LEU A 126 -2.88 -0.93 -12.00
C LEU A 126 -3.24 -0.32 -10.64
N HIS A 127 -2.53 -0.72 -9.58
CA HIS A 127 -2.75 -0.21 -8.23
C HIS A 127 -2.52 1.30 -8.17
N ALA A 128 -1.40 1.76 -8.72
CA ALA A 128 -1.01 3.16 -8.76
C ALA A 128 -2.03 4.00 -9.53
N PHE A 129 -2.46 3.56 -10.71
CA PHE A 129 -3.50 4.22 -11.51
C PHE A 129 -4.80 4.40 -10.72
N LEU A 130 -5.25 3.34 -10.03
CA LEU A 130 -6.46 3.39 -9.23
C LEU A 130 -6.30 4.28 -7.98
N ALA A 131 -5.13 4.25 -7.33
CA ALA A 131 -4.85 4.97 -6.08
C ALA A 131 -4.59 6.47 -6.30
N MET A 132 -3.95 6.87 -7.42
CA MET A 132 -3.66 8.27 -7.75
C MET A 132 -4.90 9.16 -7.79
N ARG A 133 -6.07 8.59 -8.10
CA ARG A 133 -7.36 9.31 -8.05
C ARG A 133 -7.68 9.90 -6.67
N LYS A 134 -7.01 9.42 -5.61
CA LYS A 134 -7.18 9.90 -4.23
C LYS A 134 -6.15 10.98 -3.84
N PHE A 135 -5.22 11.35 -4.72
CA PHE A 135 -4.19 12.34 -4.41
C PHE A 135 -4.75 13.77 -4.52
N PRO A 136 -4.24 14.73 -3.74
CA PRO A 136 -4.56 16.14 -3.93
C PRO A 136 -4.00 16.61 -5.28
N ALA A 137 -4.87 16.92 -6.24
CA ALA A 137 -4.51 17.27 -7.62
C ALA A 137 -4.19 18.75 -7.82
N THR A 138 -4.49 19.61 -6.84
CA THR A 138 -4.27 21.06 -6.93
C THR A 138 -3.58 21.60 -5.69
N HIS A 139 -2.83 22.70 -5.85
CA HIS A 139 -2.19 23.40 -4.73
C HIS A 139 -3.20 23.80 -3.63
N ARG A 140 -4.43 24.21 -4.02
CA ARG A 140 -5.50 24.53 -3.06
C ARG A 140 -5.93 23.31 -2.25
N GLN A 141 -6.11 22.15 -2.88
CA GLN A 141 -6.44 20.91 -2.17
C GLN A 141 -5.33 20.49 -1.23
N TYR A 142 -4.07 20.56 -1.67
CA TYR A 142 -2.91 20.26 -0.84
C TYR A 142 -2.84 21.18 0.39
N ARG A 143 -2.95 22.50 0.21
CA ARG A 143 -2.89 23.48 1.32
C ARG A 143 -4.02 23.28 2.32
N THR A 144 -5.24 23.07 1.85
CA THR A 144 -6.40 22.81 2.72
C THR A 144 -6.21 21.52 3.53
N LEU A 145 -5.78 20.44 2.88
CA LEU A 145 -5.50 19.16 3.55
C LEU A 145 -4.39 19.31 4.60
N HIS A 146 -3.29 19.96 4.24
CA HIS A 146 -2.14 20.13 5.13
C HIS A 146 -2.52 20.92 6.39
N ASN A 147 -3.24 22.03 6.24
CA ASN A 147 -3.74 22.82 7.36
C ASN A 147 -4.74 22.03 8.22
N HIS A 148 -5.63 21.27 7.59
CA HIS A 148 -6.61 20.44 8.31
C HIS A 148 -5.93 19.36 9.16
N LEU A 149 -4.93 18.67 8.61
CA LEU A 149 -4.15 17.65 9.33
C LEU A 149 -3.41 18.25 10.54
N GLY A 150 -2.84 19.44 10.39
CA GLY A 150 -2.19 20.17 11.49
C GLY A 150 -3.14 20.56 12.62
N GLY A 151 -4.41 20.83 12.31
CA GLY A 151 -5.44 21.19 13.28
C GLY A 151 -6.06 20.00 14.02
N ILE A 152 -6.46 18.94 13.32
CA ILE A 152 -7.17 17.79 13.93
C ILE A 152 -6.23 16.84 14.70
N ARG A 153 -4.94 16.79 14.34
CA ARG A 153 -3.91 15.92 14.93
C ARG A 153 -4.37 14.46 15.10
N HIS A 154 -5.12 13.93 14.13
CA HIS A 154 -5.67 12.58 14.15
C HIS A 154 -4.71 11.60 13.45
N THR A 155 -4.29 10.55 14.18
CA THR A 155 -3.26 9.60 13.74
C THR A 155 -3.57 8.95 12.40
N ASP A 156 -4.79 8.43 12.19
CA ASP A 156 -5.09 7.70 10.94
C ASP A 156 -5.15 8.63 9.73
N SER A 157 -5.51 9.91 9.93
CA SER A 157 -5.47 10.93 8.89
C SER A 157 -4.02 11.27 8.51
N TYR A 158 -3.13 11.36 9.51
CA TYR A 158 -1.71 11.54 9.26
C TYR A 158 -1.08 10.33 8.56
N LEU A 159 -1.43 9.11 8.99
CA LEU A 159 -0.98 7.89 8.31
C LEU A 159 -1.43 7.87 6.84
N TRP A 160 -2.62 8.42 6.52
CA TRP A 160 -3.09 8.53 5.13
C TRP A 160 -2.22 9.46 4.31
N TYR A 161 -1.83 10.58 4.90
CA TYR A 161 -0.87 11.50 4.30
C TYR A 161 0.50 10.86 4.04
N VAL A 162 1.01 10.06 5.00
CA VAL A 162 2.24 9.26 4.82
C VAL A 162 2.09 8.28 3.65
N GLN A 163 0.92 7.68 3.43
CA GLN A 163 0.69 6.80 2.28
C GLN A 163 0.73 7.53 0.95
N VAL A 164 0.24 8.77 0.88
CA VAL A 164 0.35 9.58 -0.35
C VAL A 164 1.83 9.84 -0.67
N PHE A 165 2.61 10.25 0.32
CA PHE A 165 4.04 10.53 0.12
C PHE A 165 4.84 9.28 -0.26
N THR A 166 4.67 8.19 0.50
CA THR A 166 5.35 6.91 0.20
C THR A 166 4.91 6.32 -1.14
N GLY A 167 3.61 6.39 -1.46
CA GLY A 167 3.09 5.93 -2.76
C GLY A 167 3.66 6.72 -3.93
N PHE A 168 3.84 8.03 -3.76
CA PHE A 168 4.52 8.87 -4.75
C PHE A 168 6.00 8.49 -4.89
N ALA A 169 6.73 8.29 -3.79
CA ALA A 169 8.13 7.86 -3.83
C ALA A 169 8.32 6.49 -4.52
N LEU A 170 7.37 5.56 -4.36
CA LEU A 170 7.42 4.23 -4.99
C LEU A 170 7.40 4.29 -6.52
N PHE A 171 6.85 5.33 -7.17
CA PHE A 171 6.93 5.45 -8.63
C PHE A 171 8.37 5.46 -9.15
N PHE A 172 9.30 5.99 -8.35
CA PHE A 172 10.71 6.09 -8.73
C PHE A 172 11.49 4.89 -8.19
N LEU A 173 11.33 4.59 -6.89
CA LEU A 173 12.11 3.55 -6.22
C LEU A 173 11.76 2.14 -6.71
N ALA A 174 10.47 1.81 -6.81
CA ALA A 174 10.04 0.48 -7.22
C ALA A 174 10.29 0.23 -8.71
N SER A 175 10.17 1.26 -9.55
CA SER A 175 10.43 1.15 -10.99
C SER A 175 11.88 0.77 -11.29
N VAL A 176 12.85 1.43 -10.64
CA VAL A 176 14.27 1.10 -10.81
C VAL A 176 14.55 -0.31 -10.30
N HIS A 177 14.00 -0.69 -9.15
CA HIS A 177 14.16 -2.04 -8.62
C HIS A 177 13.60 -3.09 -9.60
N LEU A 178 12.33 -2.97 -10.02
CA LEU A 178 11.69 -3.91 -10.94
C LEU A 178 12.38 -3.99 -12.31
N TYR A 179 12.88 -2.86 -12.83
CA TYR A 179 13.63 -2.85 -14.09
C TYR A 179 14.86 -3.78 -14.04
N GLN A 180 15.60 -3.78 -12.91
CA GLN A 180 16.75 -4.66 -12.73
C GLN A 180 16.36 -6.14 -12.80
N LEU A 181 15.26 -6.53 -12.13
CA LEU A 181 14.82 -7.94 -12.14
C LEU A 181 14.28 -8.37 -13.52
N ILE A 182 13.67 -7.46 -14.26
CA ILE A 182 13.13 -7.75 -15.60
C ILE A 182 14.27 -7.92 -16.62
N MET A 183 15.25 -7.01 -16.62
CA MET A 183 16.31 -6.98 -17.64
C MET A 183 17.49 -7.88 -17.31
N HIS A 184 17.74 -8.13 -16.02
CA HIS A 184 18.88 -8.91 -15.54
C HIS A 184 18.44 -10.10 -14.66
N PRO A 185 17.51 -10.95 -15.12
CA PRO A 185 16.96 -12.03 -14.29
C PRO A 185 18.00 -13.10 -13.92
N ALA A 186 19.03 -13.28 -14.77
CA ALA A 186 20.11 -14.22 -14.53
C ALA A 186 21.12 -13.70 -13.48
N ASP A 187 21.01 -12.43 -13.08
CA ASP A 187 21.85 -11.81 -12.06
C ASP A 187 21.23 -11.87 -10.67
N ILE A 188 20.45 -12.93 -10.40
CA ILE A 188 19.81 -13.20 -9.11
C ILE A 188 20.52 -14.41 -8.48
N GLY A 189 20.82 -14.30 -7.19
CA GLY A 189 21.69 -15.24 -6.48
C GLY A 189 22.50 -14.53 -5.41
N PRO A 190 23.19 -15.28 -4.52
CA PRO A 190 23.89 -14.69 -3.39
C PRO A 190 24.99 -13.70 -3.85
N TYR A 191 25.88 -14.08 -4.77
CA TYR A 191 26.94 -13.18 -5.25
C TYR A 191 26.41 -12.08 -6.17
N ALA A 192 25.69 -12.44 -7.24
CA ALA A 192 25.18 -11.47 -8.21
C ALA A 192 24.29 -10.38 -7.59
N SER A 193 23.48 -10.73 -6.57
CA SER A 193 22.69 -9.73 -5.85
C SER A 193 23.52 -8.88 -4.91
N SER A 194 24.50 -9.47 -4.24
CA SER A 194 25.42 -8.75 -3.33
C SER A 194 26.31 -7.77 -4.08
N ASP A 195 26.84 -8.17 -5.23
CA ASP A 195 27.65 -7.31 -6.11
C ASP A 195 26.84 -6.10 -6.58
N ARG A 196 25.57 -6.31 -6.97
CA ARG A 196 24.67 -5.21 -7.32
C ARG A 196 24.39 -4.28 -6.14
N VAL A 197 24.21 -4.83 -4.93
CA VAL A 197 23.95 -4.05 -3.71
C VAL A 197 25.16 -3.18 -3.33
N TRP A 198 26.35 -3.78 -3.28
CA TRP A 198 27.58 -3.15 -2.80
C TRP A 198 28.34 -2.44 -3.93
N THR A 199 28.95 -3.20 -4.84
CA THR A 199 29.77 -2.70 -5.96
C THR A 199 28.95 -1.85 -6.93
N GLY A 200 27.71 -2.27 -7.22
CA GLY A 200 26.73 -1.52 -8.01
C GLY A 200 26.09 -0.34 -7.28
N ARG A 201 26.42 -0.12 -5.99
CA ARG A 201 25.96 0.99 -5.15
C ARG A 201 24.44 1.13 -5.05
N MET A 202 23.70 0.03 -5.18
CA MET A 202 22.24 0.04 -5.07
C MET A 202 21.72 0.07 -3.62
N TRP A 203 22.60 -0.15 -2.62
CA TRP A 203 22.21 -0.16 -1.22
C TRP A 203 21.45 1.08 -0.73
N PRO A 204 21.73 2.34 -1.14
CA PRO A 204 20.96 3.50 -0.67
C PRO A 204 19.52 3.46 -1.19
N LEU A 205 19.34 3.02 -2.44
CA LEU A 205 18.03 2.84 -3.05
C LEU A 205 17.25 1.76 -2.32
N TYR A 206 17.87 0.61 -2.05
CA TYR A 206 17.20 -0.50 -1.36
C TYR A 206 16.87 -0.17 0.10
N LEU A 207 17.74 0.56 0.80
CA LEU A 207 17.46 1.05 2.14
C LEU A 207 16.24 1.97 2.13
N MET A 208 16.20 2.96 1.22
CA MET A 208 15.05 3.87 1.11
C MET A 208 13.79 3.11 0.71
N LEU A 209 13.88 2.23 -0.28
CA LEU A 209 12.77 1.41 -0.76
C LEU A 209 12.20 0.54 0.35
N LEU A 210 13.03 -0.08 1.18
CA LEU A 210 12.62 -0.89 2.34
C LEU A 210 11.69 -0.10 3.27
N PHE A 211 12.12 1.08 3.73
CA PHE A 211 11.28 1.90 4.62
C PHE A 211 10.00 2.39 3.93
N VAL A 212 10.12 2.84 2.68
CA VAL A 212 8.99 3.41 1.94
C VAL A 212 7.93 2.35 1.66
N VAL A 213 8.32 1.19 1.14
CA VAL A 213 7.37 0.12 0.76
C VAL A 213 6.74 -0.53 1.99
N GLU A 214 7.51 -0.75 3.06
CA GLU A 214 7.00 -1.40 4.28
C GLU A 214 6.00 -0.49 5.01
N LEU A 215 6.28 0.81 5.10
CA LEU A 215 5.31 1.77 5.63
C LEU A 215 4.08 1.88 4.73
N HIS A 216 4.26 1.95 3.41
CA HIS A 216 3.14 2.06 2.48
C HIS A 216 2.21 0.84 2.56
N GLY A 217 2.79 -0.36 2.51
CA GLY A 217 2.10 -1.64 2.52
C GLY A 217 1.46 -1.94 3.87
N GLY A 218 2.21 -1.82 4.98
CA GLY A 218 1.71 -2.09 6.32
C GLY A 218 0.54 -1.16 6.69
N ILE A 219 0.67 0.15 6.43
CA ILE A 219 -0.42 1.10 6.67
C ILE A 219 -1.60 0.84 5.73
N GLY A 220 -1.33 0.51 4.46
CA GLY A 220 -2.35 0.21 3.47
C GLY A 220 -3.19 -1.00 3.82
N LEU A 221 -2.55 -2.09 4.21
CA LEU A 221 -3.22 -3.31 4.61
C LEU A 221 -4.10 -3.06 5.84
N TYR A 222 -3.57 -2.40 6.89
CA TYR A 222 -4.38 -1.97 8.04
C TYR A 222 -5.64 -1.22 7.59
N ARG A 223 -5.49 -0.21 6.74
CA ARG A 223 -6.63 0.58 6.29
C ARG A 223 -7.65 -0.21 5.49
N VAL A 224 -7.21 -1.14 4.64
CA VAL A 224 -8.11 -1.99 3.87
C VAL A 224 -8.89 -2.91 4.81
N LEU A 225 -8.23 -3.54 5.79
CA LEU A 225 -8.91 -4.37 6.80
C LEU A 225 -9.96 -3.55 7.57
N VAL A 226 -9.62 -2.33 8.00
CA VAL A 226 -10.57 -1.45 8.69
C VAL A 226 -11.72 -1.02 7.79
N LYS A 227 -11.42 -0.63 6.55
CA LYS A 227 -12.40 -0.15 5.57
C LYS A 227 -13.48 -1.19 5.27
N TRP A 228 -13.11 -2.46 5.16
CA TRP A 228 -14.04 -3.56 4.88
C TRP A 228 -14.57 -4.24 6.14
N GLY A 229 -14.21 -3.75 7.33
CA GLY A 229 -14.68 -4.29 8.61
C GLY A 229 -14.16 -5.70 8.92
N TRP A 230 -13.10 -6.15 8.25
CA TRP A 230 -12.52 -7.48 8.49
C TRP A 230 -11.78 -7.51 9.84
N PHE A 231 -11.89 -8.65 10.54
CA PHE A 231 -11.27 -8.89 11.84
C PHE A 231 -11.70 -7.92 12.97
N MET A 232 -12.85 -7.24 12.83
CA MET A 232 -13.35 -6.31 13.84
C MET A 232 -13.96 -6.99 15.07
N GLY A 233 -14.45 -8.22 14.92
CA GLY A 233 -15.12 -8.95 16.00
C GLY A 233 -16.44 -8.29 16.44
N LYS A 234 -16.90 -8.61 17.66
CA LYS A 234 -18.16 -8.08 18.22
C LYS A 234 -18.04 -6.62 18.67
N ASP A 235 -16.84 -6.19 19.09
CA ASP A 235 -16.55 -4.80 19.46
C ASP A 235 -15.53 -4.19 18.48
N PRO A 236 -15.98 -3.34 17.54
CA PRO A 236 -15.12 -2.71 16.55
C PRO A 236 -13.99 -1.84 17.14
N LYS A 237 -14.15 -1.30 18.35
CA LYS A 237 -13.10 -0.50 18.99
C LYS A 237 -11.93 -1.37 19.39
N ILE A 238 -12.21 -2.54 19.95
CA ILE A 238 -11.20 -3.54 20.32
C ILE A 238 -10.55 -4.10 19.05
N GLY A 239 -11.34 -4.43 18.04
CA GLY A 239 -10.84 -4.90 16.74
C GLY A 239 -9.85 -3.92 16.11
N ARG A 240 -10.21 -2.63 16.03
CA ARG A 240 -9.33 -1.58 15.50
C ARG A 240 -8.04 -1.46 16.30
N LYS A 241 -8.10 -1.48 17.64
CA LYS A 241 -6.89 -1.43 18.49
C LYS A 241 -5.94 -2.59 18.21
N ARG A 242 -6.47 -3.82 18.06
CA ARG A 242 -5.68 -5.01 17.72
C ARG A 242 -5.00 -4.87 16.36
N LEU A 243 -5.75 -4.42 15.35
CA LEU A 243 -5.19 -4.19 14.01
C LEU A 243 -4.11 -3.09 14.02
N THR A 244 -4.27 -2.03 14.80
CA THR A 244 -3.24 -1.00 14.95
C THR A 244 -1.96 -1.55 15.57
N ILE A 245 -2.06 -2.40 16.59
CA ILE A 245 -0.89 -3.06 17.20
C ILE A 245 -0.24 -4.00 16.20
N ALA A 246 -1.02 -4.89 15.58
CA ALA A 246 -0.53 -5.85 14.60
C ALA A 246 0.20 -5.16 13.44
N LYS A 247 -0.36 -4.06 12.93
CA LYS A 247 0.27 -3.21 11.91
C LYS A 247 1.69 -2.79 12.30
N TRP A 248 1.88 -2.26 13.52
CA TRP A 248 3.19 -1.77 13.96
C TRP A 248 4.16 -2.90 14.28
N VAL A 249 3.70 -3.99 14.88
CA VAL A 249 4.53 -5.17 15.15
C VAL A 249 5.06 -5.76 13.84
N LEU A 250 4.20 -5.94 12.85
CA LEU A 250 4.58 -6.48 11.54
C LEU A 250 5.53 -5.52 10.80
N THR A 251 5.23 -4.22 10.77
CA THR A 251 6.13 -3.22 10.18
C THR A 251 7.50 -3.24 10.85
N LEU A 252 7.57 -3.27 12.19
CA LEU A 252 8.85 -3.32 12.89
C LEU A 252 9.61 -4.61 12.57
N PHE A 253 8.91 -5.75 12.56
CA PHE A 253 9.49 -7.05 12.23
C PHE A 253 10.12 -7.05 10.83
N PHE A 254 9.40 -6.62 9.80
CA PHE A 254 9.91 -6.59 8.42
C PHE A 254 11.00 -5.54 8.21
N LEU A 255 10.96 -4.40 8.92
CA LEU A 255 12.06 -3.43 8.87
C LEU A 255 13.34 -3.99 9.48
N VAL A 256 13.25 -4.69 10.61
CA VAL A 256 14.42 -5.35 11.23
C VAL A 256 14.94 -6.46 10.31
N LEU A 257 14.05 -7.36 9.86
CA LEU A 257 14.40 -8.45 8.95
C LEU A 257 15.06 -7.92 7.66
N GLY A 258 14.46 -6.91 7.04
CA GLY A 258 14.96 -6.29 5.81
C GLY A 258 16.28 -5.57 6.01
N SER A 259 16.47 -4.90 7.15
CA SER A 259 17.73 -4.20 7.46
C SER A 259 18.87 -5.20 7.68
N LEU A 260 18.61 -6.30 8.40
CA LEU A 260 19.56 -7.39 8.58
C LEU A 260 19.90 -8.07 7.24
N THR A 261 18.88 -8.30 6.41
CA THR A 261 19.03 -8.89 5.08
C THR A 261 19.89 -8.00 4.18
N LEU A 262 19.63 -6.69 4.14
CA LEU A 262 20.44 -5.74 3.37
C LEU A 262 21.88 -5.70 3.88
N ALA A 263 22.08 -5.70 5.20
CA ALA A 263 23.41 -5.77 5.79
C ALA A 263 24.16 -7.06 5.40
N ALA A 264 23.45 -8.20 5.30
CA ALA A 264 24.04 -9.45 4.84
C ALA A 264 24.47 -9.36 3.36
N TYR A 265 23.64 -8.82 2.47
CA TYR A 265 24.05 -8.58 1.07
C TYR A 265 25.22 -7.61 0.95
N MET A 266 25.26 -6.55 1.77
CA MET A 266 26.38 -5.61 1.80
C MET A 266 27.66 -6.31 2.26
N LYS A 267 27.58 -7.16 3.30
CA LYS A 267 28.72 -7.92 3.80
C LYS A 267 29.27 -8.87 2.74
N VAL A 268 28.41 -9.72 2.15
CA VAL A 268 28.81 -10.65 1.10
C VAL A 268 29.39 -9.90 -0.10
N GLY A 269 28.80 -8.76 -0.47
CA GLY A 269 29.26 -7.95 -1.60
C GLY A 269 30.60 -7.25 -1.32
N TYR A 270 30.87 -6.88 -0.08
CA TYR A 270 32.17 -6.36 0.34
C TYR A 270 33.25 -7.44 0.31
N GLU A 271 32.94 -8.64 0.83
CA GLU A 271 33.87 -9.79 0.81
C GLU A 271 34.15 -10.28 -0.61
N HIS A 272 33.19 -10.16 -1.51
CA HIS A 272 33.27 -10.60 -2.92
C HIS A 272 33.72 -9.48 -3.89
N GLN A 273 34.04 -8.28 -3.41
CA GLN A 273 34.20 -7.10 -4.27
C GLN A 273 35.32 -7.22 -5.32
N ASP A 274 36.40 -7.95 -5.01
CA ASP A 274 37.55 -8.12 -5.92
C ASP A 274 37.27 -9.16 -7.03
N SER A 275 36.24 -10.00 -6.84
CA SER A 275 35.77 -11.03 -7.77
C SER A 275 34.38 -10.70 -8.34
N ALA A 276 33.96 -9.44 -8.28
CA ALA A 276 32.62 -9.03 -8.68
C ALA A 276 32.29 -9.48 -10.12
N GLY A 277 31.14 -10.14 -10.27
CA GLY A 277 30.70 -10.77 -11.52
C GLY A 277 30.87 -12.28 -11.58
N GLU A 278 31.67 -12.88 -10.68
CA GLU A 278 31.70 -14.34 -10.52
C GLU A 278 30.35 -14.89 -10.01
N ARG A 279 30.00 -16.09 -10.47
CA ARG A 279 28.76 -16.76 -10.07
C ARG A 279 29.02 -17.65 -8.87
N TYR A 280 28.06 -17.66 -7.95
CA TYR A 280 28.12 -18.55 -6.80
C TYR A 280 28.07 -20.02 -7.22
N GLN A 281 28.99 -20.81 -6.67
CA GLN A 281 28.98 -22.27 -6.77
C GLN A 281 28.57 -22.84 -5.41
N PRO A 282 27.57 -23.73 -5.34
CA PRO A 282 27.10 -24.30 -4.09
C PRO A 282 28.19 -25.11 -3.38
N ALA A 283 28.14 -25.14 -2.04
CA ALA A 283 29.17 -25.78 -1.23
C ALA A 283 29.36 -27.28 -1.56
N GLU A 284 28.28 -27.99 -1.91
CA GLU A 284 28.31 -29.39 -2.30
C GLU A 284 29.16 -29.63 -3.57
N TYR A 285 29.06 -28.73 -4.55
CA TYR A 285 29.88 -28.80 -5.76
C TYR A 285 31.35 -28.53 -5.46
N SER A 286 31.62 -27.57 -4.56
CA SER A 286 32.98 -27.26 -4.12
C SER A 286 33.63 -28.44 -3.39
N GLN A 287 32.89 -29.12 -2.53
CA GLN A 287 33.38 -30.31 -1.80
C GLN A 287 33.66 -31.49 -2.73
N LEU A 288 32.78 -31.76 -3.70
CA LEU A 288 33.00 -32.82 -4.70
C LEU A 288 34.23 -32.55 -5.56
N HIS A 289 34.48 -31.29 -5.95
CA HIS A 289 35.64 -30.95 -6.74
C HIS A 289 36.95 -31.06 -5.94
N SER A 290 36.97 -30.61 -4.68
CA SER A 290 38.12 -30.79 -3.80
C SER A 290 38.42 -32.26 -3.50
N ALA A 291 37.39 -33.09 -3.31
CA ALA A 291 37.55 -34.53 -3.14
C ALA A 291 38.15 -35.19 -4.40
N SER A 292 37.71 -34.79 -5.60
CA SER A 292 38.25 -35.32 -6.86
C SER A 292 39.70 -34.90 -7.15
N GLN A 293 40.16 -33.77 -6.62
CA GLN A 293 41.55 -33.32 -6.78
C GLN A 293 42.50 -33.99 -5.78
N GLY A 294 42.05 -34.25 -4.55
CA GLY A 294 42.87 -34.95 -3.53
C GLY A 294 43.03 -36.46 -3.74
N GLU A 295 42.29 -37.07 -4.67
CA GLU A 295 42.44 -38.49 -5.06
C GLU A 295 43.42 -38.70 -6.23
N ASN A 296 43.88 -37.60 -6.85
CA ASN A 296 44.83 -37.61 -7.97
C ASN A 296 46.27 -37.22 -7.58
N ASP A 297 46.54 -37.00 -6.28
CA ASP A 297 47.86 -36.75 -5.68
C ASP A 297 48.29 -37.93 -4.79
#